data_AF-A0A0K1NHT9-F1
#
_entry.id   AF-A0A0K1NHT9-F1
#
_cell.length_a   1.000
_cell.length_b   1.000
_cell.length_c   1.000
_cell.angle_alpha   90.00
_cell.angle_beta   90.00
_cell.angle_gamma   90.00
#
_symmetry.space_group_name_H-M   'P 1'
#
loop_
_entity.id
_entity.type
_entity.pdbx_description
1 polymer ?
#
loop_
_entity_poly.entity_id
_entity_poly.type
_entity_poly.pdbx_seq_one_letter_code
_entity_poly.pdbx_strand_id
1 'polypeptide(L)'
;MKLNISLTWKKAKTFFLSHKKTSYLIGLFFIYCCLYVDYVTISNTCHKIDNLEYKEGVVSYWNHTGGEFNDATLKIRNDTNVYITQRYDGWLCFQHNGKKDETVTFYTVKHEVKDGKKGIPYYGLCEKGNPRTTLWLFFDILFSCYNPVLIWWALGAIGTILFNFQIIRDYFILPLSIVVLGVSLLMFIIASIS
;
A
#
# COMPACT_ATOMS: atom_id res chain seq x y z
N MET A 1 21.47 17.25 29.56
CA MET A 1 21.18 15.92 30.13
C MET A 1 21.14 14.90 28.98
N LYS A 2 22.13 14.01 28.86
CA LYS A 2 22.15 12.99 27.78
C LYS A 2 21.26 11.82 28.18
N LEU A 3 20.19 11.59 27.44
CA LEU A 3 19.31 10.43 27.63
C LEU A 3 20.08 9.15 27.26
N ASN A 4 20.29 8.25 28.22
CA ASN A 4 20.92 6.96 27.94
C ASN A 4 19.85 5.97 27.41
N ILE A 5 19.67 5.97 26.08
CA ILE A 5 18.64 5.19 25.37
C ILE A 5 18.72 3.69 25.72
N SER A 6 19.92 3.14 25.85
CA SER A 6 20.14 1.72 26.19
C SER A 6 19.61 1.37 27.59
N LEU A 7 19.86 2.25 28.56
CA LEU A 7 19.37 2.06 29.93
C LEU A 7 17.84 2.19 29.99
N THR A 8 17.26 3.16 29.28
CA THR A 8 15.82 3.35 29.18
C THR A 8 15.13 2.15 28.54
N TRP A 9 15.70 1.61 27.47
CA TRP A 9 15.19 0.41 26.79
C TRP A 9 15.18 -0.82 27.70
N LYS A 10 16.29 -1.06 28.44
CA LYS A 10 16.36 -2.15 29.42
C LYS A 10 15.29 -2.04 30.50
N LYS A 11 15.09 -0.84 31.06
CA LYS A 11 14.06 -0.59 32.08
C LYS A 11 12.65 -0.84 31.54
N ALA A 12 12.36 -0.35 30.34
CA ALA A 12 11.07 -0.59 29.67
C ALA A 12 10.83 -2.09 29.44
N LYS A 13 11.83 -2.82 28.94
CA LYS A 13 11.73 -4.27 28.74
C LYS A 13 11.43 -5.01 30.05
N THR A 14 12.15 -4.69 31.14
CA THR A 14 11.89 -5.29 32.45
C THR A 14 10.48 -5.00 32.95
N PHE A 15 10.00 -3.77 32.77
CA PHE A 15 8.63 -3.38 33.14
C PHE A 15 7.57 -4.21 32.39
N PHE A 16 7.72 -4.38 31.07
CA PHE A 16 6.77 -5.17 30.29
C PHE A 16 6.82 -6.66 30.64
N LEU A 17 8.03 -7.20 30.85
CA LEU A 17 8.18 -8.60 31.29
C LEU A 17 7.54 -8.88 32.66
N SER A 18 7.54 -7.89 33.58
CA SER A 18 6.86 -8.03 34.86
C SER A 18 5.34 -7.86 34.77
N HIS A 19 4.82 -7.20 33.73
CA HIS A 19 3.39 -6.96 33.51
C HIS A 19 2.84 -7.80 32.34
N LYS A 20 2.94 -9.13 32.45
CA LYS A 20 2.59 -10.08 31.37
C LYS A 20 1.23 -9.84 30.71
N LYS A 21 0.17 -9.60 31.49
CA LYS A 21 -1.18 -9.36 30.95
C LYS A 21 -1.23 -8.09 30.10
N THR A 22 -0.64 -7.00 30.58
CA THR A 22 -0.56 -5.72 29.86
C THR A 22 0.24 -5.87 28.57
N SER A 23 1.40 -6.54 28.64
CA SER A 23 2.19 -6.82 27.45
C SER A 23 1.42 -7.66 26.44
N TYR A 24 0.74 -8.72 26.87
CA TYR A 24 -0.07 -9.54 25.98
C TYR A 24 -1.14 -8.73 25.24
N LEU A 25 -1.85 -7.83 25.95
CA LEU A 25 -2.84 -6.93 25.34
C LEU A 25 -2.21 -5.98 24.30
N ILE A 26 -1.06 -5.39 24.63
CA ILE A 26 -0.34 -4.52 23.68
C ILE A 26 0.13 -5.31 22.45
N GLY A 27 0.59 -6.55 22.65
CA GLY A 27 1.02 -7.40 21.55
C GLY A 27 -0.12 -7.79 20.61
N LEU A 28 -1.30 -8.11 21.18
CA LEU A 28 -2.52 -8.34 20.41
C LEU A 28 -2.97 -7.08 19.67
N PHE A 29 -2.84 -5.90 20.27
CA PHE A 29 -3.17 -4.64 19.62
C PHE A 29 -2.36 -4.43 18.33
N PHE A 30 -1.04 -4.68 18.35
CA PHE A 30 -0.22 -4.55 17.14
C PHE A 30 -0.59 -5.56 16.06
N ILE A 31 -0.89 -6.81 16.44
CA ILE A 31 -1.40 -7.83 15.50
C ILE A 31 -2.72 -7.37 14.90
N TYR A 32 -3.63 -6.84 15.71
CA TYR A 32 -4.91 -6.32 15.26
C TYR A 32 -4.75 -5.16 14.29
N CYS A 33 -3.79 -4.25 14.51
CA CYS A 33 -3.49 -3.19 13.55
C CYS A 33 -3.14 -3.74 12.17
N CYS A 34 -2.26 -4.75 12.09
CA CYS A 34 -1.91 -5.39 10.82
C CYS A 34 -3.12 -6.07 10.16
N LEU A 35 -3.88 -6.87 10.91
CA LEU A 35 -5.08 -7.54 10.40
C LEU A 35 -6.13 -6.54 9.91
N TYR A 36 -6.32 -5.43 10.63
CA TYR A 36 -7.22 -4.36 10.24
C TYR A 36 -6.79 -3.73 8.90
N VAL A 37 -5.49 -3.42 8.76
CA VAL A 37 -4.97 -2.90 7.49
C VAL A 37 -5.21 -3.88 6.36
N ASP A 38 -4.82 -5.13 6.53
CA ASP A 38 -4.96 -6.18 5.50
C ASP A 38 -6.43 -6.36 5.08
N TYR A 39 -7.35 -6.38 6.04
CA TYR A 39 -8.78 -6.46 5.76
C TYR A 39 -9.29 -5.24 4.99
N VAL A 40 -8.96 -4.03 5.44
CA VAL A 40 -9.44 -2.79 4.81
C VAL A 40 -8.88 -2.63 3.40
N THR A 41 -7.59 -2.93 3.19
CA THR A 41 -6.99 -2.83 1.86
C THR A 41 -7.61 -3.83 0.90
N ILE A 42 -7.69 -5.11 1.27
CA ILE A 42 -8.30 -6.15 0.43
C ILE A 42 -9.77 -5.84 0.13
N SER A 43 -10.56 -5.50 1.15
CA SER A 43 -11.99 -5.20 0.99
C SER A 43 -12.22 -4.02 0.03
N ASN A 44 -11.46 -2.93 0.20
CA ASN A 44 -11.55 -1.78 -0.69
C ASN A 44 -11.07 -2.11 -2.11
N THR A 45 -10.05 -2.95 -2.27
CA THR A 45 -9.59 -3.41 -3.58
C THR A 45 -10.65 -4.22 -4.30
N CYS A 46 -11.27 -5.18 -3.62
CA CYS A 46 -12.38 -5.96 -4.17
C CYS A 46 -13.53 -5.04 -4.61
N HIS A 47 -13.95 -4.11 -3.73
CA HIS A 47 -14.99 -3.15 -4.06
C HIS A 47 -14.63 -2.29 -5.28
N LYS A 48 -13.38 -1.84 -5.41
CA LYS A 48 -12.92 -1.08 -6.59
C LYS A 48 -12.93 -1.93 -7.85
N ILE A 49 -12.50 -3.19 -7.79
CA ILE A 49 -12.49 -4.13 -8.92
C ILE A 49 -13.91 -4.34 -9.47
N ASP A 50 -14.90 -4.52 -8.60
CA ASP A 50 -16.30 -4.70 -8.99
C ASP A 50 -16.88 -3.48 -9.71
N ASN A 51 -16.24 -2.32 -9.56
CA ASN A 51 -16.66 -1.04 -10.11
C ASN A 51 -15.71 -0.49 -11.19
N LEU A 52 -14.84 -1.33 -11.77
CA LEU A 52 -13.94 -0.90 -12.83
C LEU A 52 -14.69 -0.53 -14.12
N GLU A 53 -14.19 0.50 -14.78
CA GLU A 53 -14.60 0.95 -16.10
C GLU A 53 -13.38 0.95 -17.01
N TYR A 54 -13.45 0.15 -18.07
CA TYR A 54 -12.41 0.08 -19.09
C TYR A 54 -12.37 1.38 -19.92
N LYS A 55 -11.16 1.87 -20.18
CA LYS A 55 -10.88 3.03 -21.01
C LYS A 55 -9.79 2.69 -22.03
N GLU A 56 -9.89 3.31 -23.20
CA GLU A 56 -8.90 3.25 -24.26
C GLU A 56 -8.68 4.65 -24.81
N GLY A 57 -7.45 4.98 -25.19
CA GLY A 57 -7.18 6.24 -25.86
C GLY A 57 -5.73 6.42 -26.30
N VAL A 58 -5.50 7.49 -27.06
CA VAL A 58 -4.16 7.88 -27.49
C VAL A 58 -3.57 8.86 -26.48
N VAL A 59 -2.37 8.57 -25.99
CA VAL A 59 -1.67 9.40 -25.00
C VAL A 59 -1.29 10.75 -25.61
N SER A 60 -1.79 11.83 -25.01
CA SER A 60 -1.36 13.20 -25.30
C SER A 60 -0.08 13.55 -24.55
N TYR A 61 -0.03 13.23 -23.26
CA TYR A 61 1.19 13.27 -22.45
C TYR A 61 1.06 12.32 -21.26
N TRP A 62 2.21 11.88 -20.77
CA TRP A 62 2.36 11.15 -19.53
C TRP A 62 3.58 11.71 -18.80
N ASN A 63 3.44 12.03 -17.53
CA ASN A 63 4.54 12.57 -16.72
C ASN A 63 4.38 12.12 -15.27
N HIS A 64 5.47 12.05 -14.52
CA HIS A 64 5.45 11.71 -13.10
C HIS A 64 6.25 12.71 -12.28
N THR A 65 5.94 12.79 -10.99
CA THR A 65 6.79 13.56 -10.06
C THR A 65 8.09 12.80 -9.78
N GLY A 66 9.14 13.52 -9.36
CA GLY A 66 10.41 12.89 -8.99
C GLY A 66 10.32 12.12 -7.67
N GLY A 67 11.18 11.11 -7.50
CA GLY A 67 11.30 10.30 -6.28
C GLY A 67 10.78 8.87 -6.45
N GLU A 68 11.16 8.01 -5.51
CA GLU A 68 10.78 6.59 -5.52
C GLU A 68 9.28 6.38 -5.40
N PHE A 69 8.57 7.21 -4.61
CA PHE A 69 7.11 7.24 -4.58
C PHE A 69 6.65 8.53 -5.27
N ASN A 70 5.88 8.39 -6.34
CA ASN A 70 5.45 9.52 -7.15
C ASN A 70 4.02 9.40 -7.65
N ASP A 71 3.47 10.54 -8.04
CA ASP A 71 2.20 10.64 -8.72
C ASP A 71 2.47 10.74 -10.22
N ALA A 72 1.84 9.87 -11.01
CA ALA A 72 1.90 9.89 -12.46
C ALA A 72 0.59 10.42 -13.05
N THR A 73 0.71 11.40 -13.94
CA THR A 73 -0.39 12.04 -14.66
C THR A 73 -0.46 11.53 -16.09
N LEU A 74 -1.64 11.09 -16.51
CA LEU A 74 -1.95 10.65 -17.86
C LEU A 74 -3.01 11.57 -18.47
N LYS A 75 -2.77 12.02 -19.70
CA LYS A 75 -3.75 12.75 -20.51
C LYS A 75 -4.00 12.02 -21.81
N ILE A 76 -5.27 11.78 -22.12
CA ILE A 76 -5.73 11.22 -23.39
C ILE A 76 -6.11 12.34 -24.35
N ARG A 77 -5.76 12.17 -25.64
CA ARG A 77 -6.10 13.10 -26.71
C ARG A 77 -7.61 13.22 -26.85
N ASN A 78 -8.10 14.46 -27.00
CA ASN A 78 -9.53 14.80 -27.12
C ASN A 78 -10.39 14.44 -25.89
N ASP A 79 -9.79 13.99 -24.79
CA ASP A 79 -10.46 13.83 -23.51
C ASP A 79 -10.30 15.11 -22.67
N THR A 80 -11.35 15.53 -21.98
CA THR A 80 -11.29 16.68 -21.07
C THR A 80 -10.72 16.30 -19.71
N ASN A 81 -10.75 15.03 -19.35
CA ASN A 81 -10.28 14.52 -18.06
C ASN A 81 -8.75 14.44 -17.98
N VAL A 82 -8.24 14.54 -16.76
CA VAL A 82 -6.85 14.25 -16.41
C VAL A 82 -6.88 13.05 -15.48
N TYR A 83 -6.05 12.05 -15.77
CA TYR A 83 -5.97 10.83 -15.01
C TYR A 83 -4.70 10.82 -14.15
N ILE A 84 -4.80 10.31 -12.92
CA ILE A 84 -3.66 10.17 -12.02
C ILE A 84 -3.53 8.78 -11.43
N THR A 85 -2.33 8.38 -11.07
CA THR A 85 -2.09 7.18 -10.27
C THR A 85 -0.90 7.42 -9.33
N GLN A 86 -0.86 6.69 -8.23
CA GLN A 86 0.30 6.65 -7.35
C GLN A 86 1.13 5.43 -7.69
N ARG A 87 2.45 5.59 -7.77
CA ARG A 87 3.34 4.49 -8.12
C ARG A 87 4.65 4.53 -7.38
N TYR A 88 5.29 3.38 -7.29
CA TYR A 88 6.69 3.25 -6.94
C TYR A 88 7.53 3.18 -8.22
N ASP A 89 8.55 4.01 -8.35
CA ASP A 89 9.46 4.08 -9.51
C ASP A 89 10.88 3.60 -9.16
N GLY A 90 10.97 2.62 -8.24
CA GLY A 90 12.21 1.91 -7.99
C GLY A 90 12.56 0.94 -9.11
N TRP A 91 13.72 0.27 -8.97
CA TRP A 91 14.29 -0.64 -9.99
C TRP A 91 13.31 -1.73 -10.48
N LEU A 92 12.37 -2.15 -9.62
CA LEU A 92 11.41 -3.22 -9.90
C LEU A 92 9.99 -2.67 -10.09
N CYS A 93 9.78 -1.62 -10.88
CA CYS A 93 8.43 -1.17 -11.23
C CYS A 93 7.91 -1.93 -12.45
N PHE A 94 6.79 -2.65 -12.31
CA PHE A 94 6.13 -3.35 -13.41
C PHE A 94 5.01 -2.53 -14.07
N GLN A 95 4.83 -1.27 -13.69
CA GLN A 95 3.87 -0.38 -14.33
C GLN A 95 4.40 0.15 -15.65
N HIS A 96 3.53 0.12 -16.66
CA HIS A 96 3.82 0.71 -17.96
C HIS A 96 3.90 2.23 -17.87
N ASN A 97 4.87 2.82 -18.56
CA ASN A 97 4.96 4.27 -18.73
C ASN A 97 4.30 4.66 -20.04
N GLY A 98 3.28 5.51 -19.97
CA GLY A 98 2.65 6.01 -21.19
C GLY A 98 3.65 6.79 -22.04
N LYS A 99 3.67 6.53 -23.34
CA LYS A 99 4.46 7.30 -24.31
C LYS A 99 3.54 8.19 -25.13
N LYS A 100 3.97 9.41 -25.45
CA LYS A 100 3.21 10.29 -26.33
C LYS A 100 2.91 9.57 -27.65
N ASP A 101 1.68 9.73 -28.16
CA ASP A 101 1.17 9.09 -29.38
C ASP A 101 0.92 7.57 -29.28
N GLU A 102 1.16 6.95 -28.12
CA GLU A 102 0.84 5.55 -27.87
C GLU A 102 -0.66 5.33 -27.69
N THR A 103 -1.19 4.23 -28.23
CA THR A 103 -2.56 3.79 -27.93
C THR A 103 -2.53 2.87 -26.71
N VAL A 104 -3.18 3.29 -25.64
CA VAL A 104 -3.15 2.62 -24.35
C VAL A 104 -4.54 2.21 -23.89
N THR A 105 -4.57 1.21 -23.02
CA THR A 105 -5.76 0.77 -22.30
C THR A 105 -5.50 0.87 -20.80
N PHE A 106 -6.52 1.26 -20.04
CA PHE A 106 -6.45 1.45 -18.59
C PHE A 106 -7.84 1.36 -17.98
N TYR A 107 -7.91 1.37 -16.65
CA TYR A 107 -9.16 1.29 -15.91
C TYR A 107 -9.33 2.49 -14.98
N THR A 108 -10.58 2.92 -14.81
CA THR A 108 -11.00 3.88 -13.78
C THR A 108 -12.06 3.23 -12.90
N VAL A 109 -12.33 3.77 -11.71
CA VAL A 109 -13.43 3.26 -10.86
C VAL A 109 -14.65 4.16 -11.03
N LYS A 110 -15.83 3.55 -11.25
CA LYS A 110 -17.10 4.28 -11.39
C LYS A 110 -17.35 5.15 -10.15
N HIS A 111 -17.76 6.39 -10.39
CA HIS A 111 -18.12 7.36 -9.34
C HIS A 111 -16.98 7.73 -8.36
N GLU A 112 -15.73 7.30 -8.60
CA GLU A 112 -14.60 7.78 -7.82
C GLU A 112 -14.35 9.25 -8.18
N VAL A 113 -14.53 10.12 -7.19
CA VAL A 113 -14.69 11.57 -7.39
C VAL A 113 -13.39 12.19 -7.90
N LYS A 114 -13.52 13.11 -8.86
CA LYS A 114 -12.52 14.15 -9.13
C LYS A 114 -12.34 14.98 -7.87
N ASP A 115 -11.40 14.61 -7.00
CA ASP A 115 -10.92 15.59 -6.04
C ASP A 115 -10.33 16.73 -6.88
N GLY A 116 -10.90 17.94 -6.79
CA GLY A 116 -10.76 19.01 -7.80
C GLY A 116 -9.32 19.48 -8.06
N LYS A 117 -8.35 18.96 -7.30
CA LYS A 117 -6.90 19.17 -7.46
C LYS A 117 -6.13 17.93 -7.95
N LYS A 118 -6.74 16.74 -7.98
CA LYS A 118 -6.03 15.46 -8.17
C LYS A 118 -6.37 14.73 -9.48
N GLY A 119 -7.52 14.95 -10.12
CA GLY A 119 -7.87 14.21 -11.35
C GLY A 119 -8.48 12.83 -11.06
N ILE A 120 -8.74 12.03 -12.10
CA ILE A 120 -9.43 10.73 -11.98
C ILE A 120 -8.39 9.61 -11.74
N PRO A 121 -8.52 8.80 -10.68
CA PRO A 121 -7.65 7.64 -10.48
C PRO A 121 -7.70 6.68 -11.67
N TYR A 122 -6.54 6.25 -12.17
CA TYR A 122 -6.43 5.19 -13.16
C TYR A 122 -5.54 4.04 -12.69
N TYR A 123 -5.79 2.87 -13.26
CA TYR A 123 -5.15 1.61 -12.91
C TYR A 123 -4.83 0.80 -14.16
N GLY A 124 -3.80 -0.04 -14.07
CA GLY A 124 -3.44 -1.01 -15.11
C GLY A 124 -3.19 -0.44 -16.49
N LEU A 125 -2.49 0.70 -16.55
CA LEU A 125 -2.04 1.26 -17.82
C LEU A 125 -1.18 0.26 -18.58
N CYS A 126 -1.49 0.05 -19.85
CA CYS A 126 -0.75 -0.84 -20.74
C CYS A 126 -0.96 -0.45 -22.21
N GLU A 127 -0.03 -0.86 -23.06
CA GLU A 127 -0.17 -0.73 -24.52
C GLU A 127 -1.35 -1.58 -25.02
N LYS A 128 -2.11 -1.04 -25.98
CA LYS A 128 -3.22 -1.78 -26.59
C LYS A 128 -2.74 -3.10 -27.21
N GLY A 129 -3.43 -4.19 -26.88
CA GLY A 129 -3.07 -5.54 -27.31
C GLY A 129 -2.23 -6.33 -26.30
N ASN A 130 -1.69 -5.66 -25.28
CA ASN A 130 -0.94 -6.29 -24.18
C ASN A 130 -1.60 -5.98 -22.83
N PRO A 131 -2.83 -6.47 -22.57
CA PRO A 131 -3.57 -6.11 -21.38
C PRO A 131 -2.84 -6.58 -20.12
N ARG A 132 -2.82 -5.72 -19.11
CA ARG A 132 -2.32 -6.06 -17.79
C ARG A 132 -3.16 -7.20 -17.20
N THR A 133 -2.50 -8.24 -16.69
CA THR A 133 -3.21 -9.38 -16.09
C THR A 133 -4.04 -8.94 -14.88
N THR A 134 -5.13 -9.64 -14.60
CA THR A 134 -6.00 -9.37 -13.43
C THR A 134 -5.23 -9.36 -12.11
N LEU A 135 -4.20 -10.20 -11.98
CA LEU A 135 -3.35 -10.24 -10.78
C LEU A 135 -2.62 -8.92 -10.55
N TRP A 136 -1.93 -8.41 -11.57
CA TRP A 136 -1.22 -7.13 -11.49
C TRP A 136 -2.18 -5.94 -11.37
N LEU A 137 -3.34 -5.99 -12.03
CA LEU A 137 -4.37 -4.97 -11.84
C LEU A 137 -4.88 -4.94 -10.38
N PHE A 138 -5.04 -6.10 -9.74
CA PHE A 138 -5.41 -6.18 -8.32
C PHE A 138 -4.38 -5.47 -7.45
N PHE A 139 -3.09 -5.69 -7.68
CA PHE A 139 -2.02 -5.07 -6.90
C PHE A 139 -1.87 -3.57 -7.14
N ASP A 140 -2.11 -3.07 -8.36
CA ASP A 140 -2.16 -1.63 -8.64
C ASP A 140 -3.23 -0.94 -7.77
N ILE A 141 -4.42 -1.54 -7.72
CA ILE A 141 -5.55 -1.03 -6.95
C ILE A 141 -5.26 -1.17 -5.45
N LEU A 142 -4.71 -2.31 -5.02
CA LEU A 142 -4.32 -2.58 -3.63
C LEU A 142 -3.36 -1.54 -3.11
N PHE A 143 -2.36 -1.14 -3.90
CA PHE A 143 -1.40 -0.11 -3.52
C PHE A 143 -2.10 1.22 -3.21
N SER A 144 -3.05 1.64 -4.06
CA SER A 144 -3.82 2.86 -3.82
C SER A 144 -4.67 2.82 -2.54
N CYS A 145 -5.08 1.61 -2.10
CA CYS A 145 -5.87 1.41 -0.90
C CYS A 145 -5.05 1.49 0.40
N TYR A 146 -3.71 1.46 0.33
CA TYR A 146 -2.85 1.60 1.51
C TYR A 146 -2.78 3.04 2.03
N ASN A 147 -2.91 4.04 1.16
CA ASN A 147 -2.74 5.46 1.53
C ASN A 147 -3.54 5.88 2.79
N PRO A 148 -4.85 5.60 2.93
CA PRO A 148 -5.61 5.97 4.13
C PRO A 148 -5.23 5.18 5.40
N VAL A 149 -4.56 4.04 5.27
CA VAL A 149 -4.26 3.11 6.39
C VAL A 149 -2.76 2.95 6.65
N LEU A 150 -1.91 3.70 5.95
CA LEU A 150 -0.45 3.56 6.02
C LEU A 150 0.10 3.80 7.44
N ILE A 151 -0.48 4.73 8.20
CA ILE A 151 -0.09 4.99 9.60
C ILE A 151 -0.39 3.77 10.48
N TRP A 152 -1.55 3.13 10.29
CA TRP A 152 -1.92 1.92 11.03
C TRP A 152 -1.03 0.74 10.67
N TRP A 153 -0.65 0.64 9.39
CA TRP A 153 0.29 -0.36 8.92
C TRP A 153 1.67 -0.18 9.58
N ALA A 154 2.20 1.05 9.57
CA ALA A 154 3.48 1.37 10.20
C ALA A 154 3.45 1.11 11.71
N LEU A 155 2.37 1.48 12.39
CA LEU A 155 2.18 1.21 13.81
C LEU A 155 2.18 -0.29 14.12
N GLY A 156 1.42 -1.08 13.35
CA GLY A 156 1.38 -2.53 13.48
C GLY A 156 2.73 -3.18 13.20
N ALA A 157 3.40 -2.79 12.12
CA ALA A 157 4.69 -3.33 11.72
C ALA A 157 5.80 -3.02 12.74
N ILE A 158 5.98 -1.74 13.08
CA ILE A 158 6.99 -1.30 14.05
C ILE A 158 6.71 -1.90 15.42
N GLY A 159 5.45 -1.88 15.86
CA GLY A 159 5.03 -2.48 17.13
C GLY A 159 5.32 -3.97 17.19
N THR A 160 5.02 -4.72 16.12
CA THR A 160 5.28 -6.15 16.06
C THR A 160 6.79 -6.45 16.12
N ILE A 161 7.61 -5.71 15.35
CA ILE A 161 9.07 -5.91 15.30
C ILE A 161 9.72 -5.56 16.64
N LEU A 162 9.39 -4.40 17.21
CA LEU A 162 10.06 -3.89 18.41
C LEU A 162 9.52 -4.51 19.69
N PHE A 163 8.23 -4.89 19.72
CA PHE A 163 7.56 -5.38 20.93
C PHE A 163 7.39 -6.90 20.89
N ASN A 164 6.68 -7.44 19.90
CA ASN A 164 6.29 -8.87 19.92
C ASN A 164 7.51 -9.78 19.73
N PHE A 165 8.43 -9.42 18.84
CA PHE A 165 9.64 -10.23 18.58
C PHE A 165 10.72 -10.09 19.65
N GLN A 166 10.81 -8.94 20.33
CA GLN A 166 11.90 -8.66 21.28
C GLN A 166 11.51 -8.83 22.75
N ILE A 167 10.25 -8.63 23.11
CA ILE A 167 9.77 -8.57 24.50
C ILE A 167 8.92 -9.78 24.86
N ILE A 168 7.80 -10.02 24.16
CA ILE A 168 6.80 -11.00 24.59
C ILE A 168 7.28 -12.44 24.36
N ARG A 169 7.84 -12.76 23.18
CA ARG A 169 8.35 -14.11 22.79
C ARG A 169 7.50 -15.28 23.33
N ASP A 170 6.20 -15.08 23.38
CA ASP A 170 5.23 -16.04 23.88
C ASP A 170 4.92 -17.07 22.79
N TYR A 171 4.60 -18.29 23.20
CA TYR A 171 4.38 -19.41 22.28
C TYR A 171 3.23 -19.17 21.29
N PHE A 172 2.24 -18.34 21.63
CA PHE A 172 1.12 -18.01 20.75
C PHE A 172 1.32 -16.69 20.01
N ILE A 173 1.70 -15.61 20.72
CA ILE A 173 1.83 -14.27 20.11
C ILE A 173 2.94 -14.21 19.08
N LEU A 174 4.07 -14.91 19.32
CA LEU A 174 5.22 -14.86 18.43
C LEU A 174 4.92 -15.45 17.03
N PRO A 175 4.44 -16.71 16.88
CA PRO A 175 4.13 -17.24 15.55
C PRO A 175 3.02 -16.46 14.86
N LEU A 176 1.98 -16.06 15.60
CA LEU A 176 0.90 -15.25 15.02
C LEU A 176 1.41 -13.92 14.47
N SER A 177 2.30 -13.26 15.22
CA SER A 177 2.96 -12.02 14.79
C SER A 177 3.81 -12.22 13.53
N ILE A 178 4.55 -13.33 13.43
CA ILE A 178 5.35 -13.65 12.24
C ILE A 178 4.45 -13.82 11.02
N VAL A 179 3.37 -14.58 11.15
CA VAL A 179 2.43 -14.84 10.05
C VAL A 179 1.76 -13.56 9.59
N VAL A 180 1.15 -12.81 10.52
CA VAL A 180 0.40 -11.60 10.19
C VAL A 180 1.31 -10.52 9.61
N LEU A 181 2.48 -10.27 10.23
CA LEU A 181 3.43 -9.31 9.69
C LEU A 181 3.98 -9.77 8.34
N GLY A 182 4.30 -11.06 8.19
CA GLY A 182 4.82 -11.62 6.95
C GLY A 182 3.86 -11.43 5.77
N VAL A 183 2.58 -11.73 5.97
CA VAL A 183 1.53 -11.52 4.97
C VAL A 183 1.37 -10.04 4.65
N SER A 184 1.28 -9.19 5.67
CA SER A 184 1.10 -7.74 5.49
C SER A 184 2.28 -7.08 4.77
N LEU A 185 3.52 -7.48 5.08
CA LEU A 185 4.72 -7.02 4.38
C LEU A 185 4.75 -7.52 2.94
N LEU A 186 4.45 -8.80 2.71
CA LEU A 186 4.44 -9.39 1.37
C LEU A 186 3.44 -8.68 0.46
N MET A 187 2.21 -8.45 0.94
CA MET A 187 1.20 -7.73 0.18
C MET A 187 1.64 -6.30 -0.13
N PHE A 188 2.20 -5.58 0.85
CA PHE A 188 2.68 -4.21 0.63
C PHE A 188 3.83 -4.15 -0.38
N ILE A 189 4.78 -5.09 -0.31
CA ILE A 189 5.92 -5.16 -1.24
C ILE A 189 5.42 -5.46 -2.65
N ILE A 190 4.57 -6.47 -2.83
CA ILE A 190 4.05 -6.84 -4.16
C ILE A 190 3.19 -5.70 -4.73
N ALA A 191 2.36 -5.05 -3.91
CA ALA A 191 1.58 -3.89 -4.31
C ALA A 191 2.46 -2.72 -4.74
N SER A 192 3.57 -2.48 -4.03
CA SER A 192 4.48 -1.38 -4.35
C SER A 192 5.17 -1.59 -5.69
N ILE A 193 5.60 -2.80 -6.02
CA ILE A 193 6.30 -3.09 -7.29
C ILE A 193 5.36 -3.29 -8.49
N SER A 194 4.06 -3.46 -8.22
CA SER A 194 3.02 -3.62 -9.24
C SER A 194 2.99 -2.42 -10.15
#